data_AF-A0A7E4ZRJ7-F1
#
_entry.id   AF-A0A7E4ZRJ7-F1
#
_cell.length_a   1.000
_cell.length_b   1.000
_cell.length_c   1.000
_cell.angle_alpha   90.00
_cell.angle_beta   90.00
_cell.angle_gamma   90.00
#
_symmetry.space_group_name_H-M   'P 1'
#
loop_
_entity.id
_entity.type
_entity.pdbx_description
1 polymer ?
#
loop_
_entity_poly.entity_id
_entity_poly.type
_entity_poly.pdbx_seq_one_letter_code
_entity_poly.pdbx_strand_id
1 'polypeptide(L)'
;MAIAPNQSTGRRFWSKNVGGKHLLVAETVPSDQSGKTATQTITLSLFDSRSAAVAVASKTFTWAESALPEVTLQERPSLLIILKGRKSVAQLPFTIPKRSMLKLPEGTRFKAPVSVKSSFTSGDSRPKAGQSLSFIALTVLEEPTSDQKWEKLIDACNQNRDPTVFNFSVSVPKEDQLALIKIVVDRFIKTKNKDALHVFLTLIEQRIVTTSAFGDILSYLIEKDLYKLLIAFIRSKSTVVVDEAFVHVLKYAIGLKQDQTEEVFFGLVSKGFTASFLRKHFAELLTAAEAVKVLNLGVDVLDAKASNDVVCERIIELLLSLIDSNCDKLIWEDDAYAALKRAKDYVQSMADMTSAFTRLLSKNKALSQLPDLGAGAETDYVIQKVAFTKTTESF
;
A
#
# COMPACT_ATOMS: atom_id res chain seq x y z
N MET A 1 17.81 10.50 -24.56
CA MET A 1 18.82 11.08 -25.46
C MET A 1 19.67 12.01 -24.60
N ALA A 2 20.94 11.66 -24.35
CA ALA A 2 21.80 12.41 -23.44
C ALA A 2 22.26 13.71 -24.12
N ILE A 3 22.09 14.86 -23.46
CA ILE A 3 22.69 16.12 -23.91
C ILE A 3 24.06 16.21 -23.23
N ALA A 4 25.10 16.52 -24.02
CA ALA A 4 26.48 16.55 -23.58
C ALA A 4 26.71 17.47 -22.35
N PRO A 5 27.66 17.14 -21.46
CA PRO A 5 27.93 17.91 -20.25
C PRO A 5 28.47 19.31 -20.58
N ASN A 6 27.85 20.34 -20.00
CA ASN A 6 28.38 21.70 -20.08
C ASN A 6 29.45 21.87 -18.98
N GLN A 7 30.73 21.82 -19.39
CA GLN A 7 31.89 21.69 -18.50
C GLN A 7 32.16 22.89 -17.58
N SER A 8 31.40 23.98 -17.68
CA SER A 8 31.65 25.21 -16.90
C SER A 8 30.95 25.28 -15.54
N THR A 9 30.02 24.37 -15.21
CA THR A 9 29.20 24.47 -13.99
C THR A 9 29.26 23.25 -13.05
N GLY A 10 30.02 22.21 -13.40
CA GLY A 10 30.06 20.95 -12.63
C GLY A 10 28.71 20.20 -12.59
N ARG A 11 27.77 20.57 -13.46
CA ARG A 11 26.42 19.99 -13.52
C ARG A 11 26.31 18.98 -14.65
N ARG A 12 25.84 17.78 -14.33
CA ARG A 12 25.41 16.80 -15.35
C ARG A 12 23.90 16.92 -15.54
N PHE A 13 23.46 16.99 -16.79
CA PHE A 13 22.06 17.17 -17.15
C PHE A 13 21.53 15.94 -17.87
N TRP A 14 20.32 15.51 -17.51
CA TRP A 14 19.58 14.45 -18.20
C TRP A 14 18.20 14.96 -18.59
N SER A 15 17.79 14.76 -19.85
CA SER A 15 16.48 15.16 -20.34
C SER A 15 15.61 13.94 -20.65
N LYS A 16 14.34 13.97 -20.26
CA LYS A 16 13.34 12.98 -20.66
C LYS A 16 11.95 13.60 -20.77
N ASN A 17 11.18 13.16 -21.77
CA ASN A 17 9.83 13.65 -22.02
C ASN A 17 8.82 12.76 -21.29
N VAL A 18 8.01 13.34 -20.41
CA VAL A 18 7.07 12.60 -19.54
C VAL A 18 5.71 13.29 -19.62
N GLY A 19 4.71 12.60 -20.16
CA GLY A 19 3.35 13.14 -20.29
C GLY A 19 3.26 14.43 -21.11
N GLY A 20 4.10 14.60 -22.14
CA GLY A 20 4.13 15.79 -23.01
C GLY A 20 4.92 16.99 -22.47
N LYS A 21 5.65 16.83 -21.37
CA LYS A 21 6.59 17.84 -20.86
C LYS A 21 8.02 17.28 -20.82
N HIS A 22 8.98 18.03 -21.36
CA HIS A 22 10.40 17.73 -21.22
C HIS A 22 10.88 18.13 -19.81
N LEU A 23 11.40 17.16 -19.06
CA LEU A 23 11.97 17.36 -17.74
C LEU A 23 13.48 17.25 -17.81
N LEU A 24 14.18 18.19 -17.18
CA LEU A 24 15.63 18.16 -17.02
C LEU A 24 15.95 17.80 -15.56
N VAL A 25 16.78 16.77 -15.35
CA VAL A 25 17.37 16.44 -14.05
C VAL A 25 18.80 16.93 -14.06
N ALA A 26 19.20 17.75 -13.09
CA ALA A 26 20.59 18.17 -12.92
C ALA A 26 21.16 17.65 -11.60
N GLU A 27 22.37 17.10 -11.67
CA GLU A 27 23.20 16.77 -10.51
C GLU A 27 24.08 17.98 -10.15
N THR A 28 24.10 18.34 -8.86
CA THR A 28 24.98 19.38 -8.30
C THR A 28 25.66 18.85 -7.05
N VAL A 29 26.97 19.06 -6.94
CA VAL A 29 27.80 18.66 -5.79
C VAL A 29 28.22 19.91 -5.01
N PRO A 30 27.88 20.06 -3.72
CA PRO A 30 28.56 21.01 -2.84
C PRO A 30 29.81 20.39 -2.20
N SER A 31 30.86 21.21 -2.09
CA SER A 31 32.16 20.91 -1.50
C SER A 31 32.06 20.55 -0.02
N ASP A 32 32.65 19.43 0.37
CA ASP A 32 33.46 19.40 1.59
C ASP A 32 34.81 18.75 1.28
N GLN A 33 35.81 19.61 1.10
CA GLN A 33 37.22 19.24 1.09
C GLN A 33 37.68 19.09 2.54
N SER A 34 37.37 17.97 3.18
CA SER A 34 38.20 17.52 4.30
C SER A 34 38.31 16.01 4.26
N GLY A 35 39.54 15.55 4.03
CA GLY A 35 39.87 14.15 3.95
C GLY A 35 39.59 13.47 5.28
N LYS A 36 38.48 12.71 5.35
CA LYS A 36 38.35 11.38 5.95
C LYS A 36 36.86 11.00 5.98
N THR A 37 36.56 9.84 5.39
CA THR A 37 35.24 9.19 5.18
C THR A 37 34.44 9.67 3.97
N ALA A 38 34.18 8.72 3.07
CA ALA A 38 33.89 8.90 1.65
C ALA A 38 32.39 8.98 1.33
N THR A 39 31.67 9.88 2.00
CA THR A 39 30.25 10.14 1.70
C THR A 39 30.10 11.48 1.00
N GLN A 40 29.58 11.48 -0.24
CA GLN A 40 29.35 12.69 -1.03
C GLN A 40 27.90 13.15 -0.91
N THR A 41 27.64 14.45 -1.01
CA THR A 41 26.27 14.96 -1.02
C THR A 41 25.83 15.27 -2.45
N ILE A 42 24.75 14.62 -2.90
CA ILE A 42 24.21 14.76 -4.26
C ILE A 42 22.91 15.54 -4.18
N THR A 43 22.80 16.58 -4.99
CA THR A 43 21.54 17.32 -5.18
C THR A 43 20.98 17.05 -6.57
N LEU A 44 19.80 16.44 -6.63
CA LEU A 44 19.02 16.26 -7.84
C LEU A 44 17.98 17.38 -7.96
N SER A 45 18.05 18.14 -9.05
CA SER A 45 17.09 19.21 -9.34
C SER A 45 16.32 18.94 -10.63
N LEU A 46 15.00 19.09 -10.58
CA LEU A 46 14.08 18.95 -11.70
C LEU A 46 13.77 20.33 -12.28
N PHE A 47 13.91 20.52 -13.59
CA PHE A 47 13.54 21.75 -14.28
C PHE A 47 12.46 21.49 -15.32
N ASP A 48 11.62 22.51 -15.56
CA ASP A 48 10.75 22.55 -16.73
C ASP A 48 11.58 22.93 -17.95
N SER A 49 11.49 22.15 -19.02
CA SER A 49 12.10 22.47 -20.32
C SER A 49 11.80 23.86 -20.87
N ARG A 50 10.67 24.48 -20.53
CA ARG A 50 10.31 25.83 -20.99
C ARG A 50 11.01 26.94 -20.22
N SER A 51 11.56 26.63 -19.04
CA SER A 51 12.30 27.57 -18.19
C SER A 51 13.39 26.82 -17.43
N ALA A 52 14.57 26.68 -18.06
CA ALA A 52 15.75 26.09 -17.44
C ALA A 52 16.32 26.92 -16.26
N ALA A 53 15.73 28.10 -15.99
CA ALA A 53 16.19 29.01 -14.95
C ALA A 53 15.67 28.67 -13.54
N VAL A 54 14.56 27.92 -13.41
CA VAL A 54 13.92 27.66 -12.11
C VAL A 54 13.70 26.17 -11.91
N ALA A 55 14.29 25.61 -10.84
CA ALA A 55 14.04 24.24 -10.44
C ALA A 55 12.60 24.09 -9.90
N VAL A 56 11.82 23.22 -10.53
CA VAL A 56 10.45 22.84 -10.14
C VAL A 56 10.46 22.02 -8.84
N ALA A 57 11.52 21.25 -8.62
CA ALA A 57 11.77 20.51 -7.40
C ALA A 57 13.28 20.26 -7.23
N SER A 58 13.77 20.19 -6.00
CA SER A 58 15.15 19.78 -5.72
C SER A 58 15.17 18.87 -4.50
N LYS A 59 16.06 17.87 -4.51
CA LYS A 59 16.25 16.96 -3.40
C LYS A 59 17.73 16.62 -3.25
N THR A 60 18.22 16.76 -2.02
CA THR A 60 19.60 16.48 -1.64
C THR A 60 19.65 15.22 -0.77
N PHE A 61 20.64 14.35 -1.01
CA PHE A 61 20.87 13.16 -0.20
C PHE A 61 22.35 12.78 -0.20
N THR A 62 22.76 12.01 0.80
CA THR A 62 24.12 11.50 0.95
C THR A 62 24.30 10.22 0.15
N TRP A 63 25.41 10.14 -0.57
CA TRP A 63 25.84 9.03 -1.40
C TRP A 63 26.99 8.28 -0.73
N ALA A 64 26.87 6.95 -0.68
CA ALA A 64 27.76 6.09 0.11
C ALA A 64 29.10 5.76 -0.58
N GLU A 65 29.27 6.12 -1.85
CA GLU A 65 30.50 5.86 -2.60
C GLU A 65 31.25 7.16 -2.91
N SER A 66 32.58 7.04 -3.03
CA SER A 66 33.45 8.13 -3.50
C SER A 66 33.27 8.42 -5.00
N ALA A 67 32.69 7.50 -5.76
CA ALA A 67 32.37 7.68 -7.16
C ALA A 67 30.91 8.10 -7.32
N LEU A 68 30.65 9.08 -8.21
CA LEU A 68 29.30 9.53 -8.53
C LEU A 68 28.46 8.39 -9.13
N PRO A 69 27.17 8.28 -8.79
CA PRO A 69 26.28 7.31 -9.37
C PRO A 69 25.98 7.58 -10.84
N GLU A 70 25.75 6.51 -11.59
CA GLU A 70 25.05 6.58 -12.86
C GLU A 70 23.55 6.79 -12.62
N VAL A 71 23.00 7.88 -13.16
CA VAL A 71 21.57 8.22 -13.01
C VAL A 71 20.79 7.75 -14.22
N THR A 72 19.76 6.94 -14.01
CA THR A 72 18.85 6.45 -15.05
C THR A 72 17.39 6.72 -14.68
N LEU A 73 16.53 6.87 -15.68
CA LEU A 73 15.12 7.23 -15.53
C LEU A 73 14.23 6.12 -16.07
N GLN A 74 13.49 5.44 -15.18
CA GLN A 74 12.55 4.38 -15.53
C GLN A 74 11.10 4.85 -15.37
N GLU A 75 10.25 4.50 -16.34
CA GLU A 75 8.81 4.78 -16.30
C GLU A 75 8.05 3.51 -15.91
N ARG A 76 7.47 3.49 -14.72
CA ARG A 76 6.51 2.46 -14.25
C ARG A 76 5.61 3.08 -13.17
N PRO A 77 4.27 3.01 -13.31
CA PRO A 77 3.22 4.02 -12.98
C PRO A 77 3.55 5.38 -12.33
N SER A 78 4.68 5.54 -11.65
CA SER A 78 5.36 6.76 -11.19
C SER A 78 6.75 6.88 -11.84
N LEU A 79 7.32 8.09 -11.89
CA LEU A 79 8.66 8.29 -12.43
C LEU A 79 9.70 7.79 -11.41
N LEU A 80 10.54 6.83 -11.80
CA LEU A 80 11.57 6.26 -10.92
C LEU A 80 12.95 6.74 -11.37
N ILE A 81 13.66 7.44 -10.49
CA ILE A 81 15.07 7.79 -10.71
C ILE A 81 15.92 6.70 -10.06
N ILE A 82 16.76 6.05 -10.83
CA ILE A 82 17.67 5.00 -10.35
C ILE A 82 19.09 5.57 -10.37
N LEU A 83 19.77 5.49 -9.23
CA LEU A 83 21.15 5.91 -9.04
C LEU A 83 21.97 4.64 -8.81
N LYS A 84 22.93 4.35 -9.68
CA LYS A 84 23.72 3.12 -9.65
C LYS A 84 25.19 3.44 -9.50
N GLY A 85 25.77 3.08 -8.37
CA GLY A 85 27.21 3.05 -8.13
C GLY A 85 27.82 1.69 -8.47
N ARG A 86 29.08 1.50 -8.07
CA ARG A 86 29.77 0.21 -8.23
C ARG A 86 29.24 -0.85 -7.28
N LYS A 87 28.78 -0.44 -6.09
CA LYS A 87 28.34 -1.33 -5.01
C LYS A 87 26.92 -1.02 -4.51
N SER A 88 26.39 0.16 -4.84
CA SER A 88 25.15 0.69 -4.27
C SER A 88 24.16 1.03 -5.36
N VAL A 89 22.88 0.72 -5.16
CA VAL A 89 21.78 1.18 -6.02
C VAL A 89 20.76 1.87 -5.16
N ALA A 90 20.40 3.10 -5.51
CA ALA A 90 19.30 3.82 -4.89
C ALA A 90 18.18 4.03 -5.91
N GLN A 91 16.94 3.82 -5.48
CA GLN A 91 15.76 4.06 -6.29
C GLN A 91 14.93 5.15 -5.62
N LEU A 92 14.72 6.24 -6.33
CA LEU A 92 13.96 7.38 -5.86
C LEU A 92 12.62 7.42 -6.61
N PRO A 93 11.51 6.99 -5.98
CA PRO A 93 10.20 7.21 -6.55
C PRO A 93 9.91 8.71 -6.53
N PHE A 94 9.67 9.26 -7.71
CA PHE A 94 9.32 10.65 -7.90
C PHE A 94 7.85 10.75 -8.27
N THR A 95 7.04 11.21 -7.31
CA THR A 95 5.63 11.50 -7.53
C THR A 95 5.47 12.99 -7.78
N ILE A 96 5.18 13.38 -9.03
CA ILE A 96 4.76 14.75 -9.32
C ILE A 96 3.38 14.94 -8.66
N PRO A 97 3.21 15.85 -7.70
CA PRO A 97 1.90 16.11 -7.11
C PRO A 97 0.91 16.48 -8.22
N LYS A 98 -0.27 15.84 -8.27
CA LYS A 98 -1.30 16.13 -9.29
C LYS A 98 -1.67 17.62 -9.37
N ARG A 99 -1.55 18.37 -8.26
CA ARG A 99 -1.75 19.83 -8.21
C ARG A 99 -0.71 20.63 -9.02
N SER A 100 0.51 20.10 -9.19
CA SER A 100 1.56 20.69 -10.03
C SER A 100 1.41 20.35 -11.52
N MET A 101 0.51 19.40 -11.86
CA MET A 101 0.19 19.02 -13.25
C MET A 101 -0.99 19.79 -13.84
N LEU A 102 -1.82 20.44 -13.03
CA LEU A 102 -2.88 21.32 -13.50
C LEU A 102 -2.27 22.62 -14.03
N LYS A 103 -2.67 23.02 -15.24
CA LYS A 103 -2.23 24.22 -15.95
C LYS A 103 -2.12 25.42 -15.00
N LEU A 104 -0.91 25.94 -14.83
CA LEU A 104 -0.72 27.26 -14.23
C LEU A 104 -1.27 28.30 -15.21
N PRO A 105 -2.16 29.21 -14.78
CA PRO A 105 -2.45 30.41 -15.53
C PRO A 105 -1.17 31.25 -15.65
N GLU A 106 -0.86 31.72 -16.85
CA GLU A 106 0.23 32.67 -17.07
C GLU A 106 0.09 33.86 -16.10
N GLY A 107 1.15 34.11 -15.32
CA GLY A 107 1.21 35.25 -14.39
C GLY A 107 1.15 34.92 -12.90
N THR A 108 0.95 33.67 -12.48
CA THR A 108 1.08 33.33 -11.06
C THR A 108 2.55 33.23 -10.65
N ARG A 109 3.10 34.33 -10.11
CA ARG A 109 4.37 34.31 -9.38
C ARG A 109 4.22 33.34 -8.20
N PHE A 110 5.01 32.27 -8.19
CA PHE A 110 5.19 31.46 -7.00
C PHE A 110 5.65 32.39 -5.87
N LYS A 111 4.87 32.49 -4.79
CA LYS A 111 5.48 32.77 -3.48
C LYS A 111 6.52 31.66 -3.29
N ALA A 112 7.75 32.06 -3.01
CA ALA A 112 8.85 31.13 -2.73
C ALA A 112 8.32 30.01 -1.83
N PRO A 113 8.63 28.73 -2.12
CA PRO A 113 8.23 27.65 -1.25
C PRO A 113 8.68 28.03 0.16
N VAL A 114 7.73 28.03 1.10
CA VAL A 114 8.02 28.27 2.51
C VAL A 114 9.22 27.39 2.84
N SER A 115 10.36 28.00 3.15
CA SER A 115 11.47 27.25 3.72
C SER A 115 10.87 26.59 4.95
N VAL A 116 10.70 25.28 4.92
CA VAL A 116 10.52 24.51 6.14
C VAL A 116 11.83 24.74 6.87
N LYS A 117 11.84 25.76 7.74
CA LYS A 117 12.96 25.99 8.64
C LYS A 117 13.09 24.70 9.41
N SER A 118 14.26 24.09 9.30
CA SER A 118 14.72 23.01 10.13
C SER A 118 14.64 23.44 11.59
N SER A 119 13.49 23.24 12.23
CA SER A 119 13.38 23.24 13.68
C SER A 119 13.93 21.90 14.19
N PHE A 120 15.24 21.73 14.02
CA PHE A 120 16.09 20.86 14.82
C PHE A 120 17.28 21.71 15.25
N THR A 121 17.03 22.63 16.18
CA THR A 121 18.11 23.17 17.01
C THR A 121 17.98 22.53 18.39
N SER A 122 19.11 22.00 18.85
CA SER A 122 19.47 21.73 20.25
C SER A 122 18.54 20.79 21.03
N GLY A 123 18.72 19.50 20.77
CA GLY A 123 18.62 18.44 21.77
C GLY A 123 19.69 17.41 21.44
N ASP A 124 20.60 17.13 22.38
CA ASP A 124 21.78 16.28 22.23
C ASP A 124 21.45 14.79 21.97
N SER A 125 20.85 14.50 20.83
CA SER A 125 20.78 13.15 20.29
C SER A 125 21.01 13.19 18.79
N ARG A 126 22.23 13.60 18.40
CA ARG A 126 22.83 13.00 17.19
C ARG A 126 22.74 11.50 17.41
N PRO A 127 22.10 10.69 16.53
CA PRO A 127 22.25 9.26 16.63
C PRO A 127 23.76 9.01 16.62
N LYS A 128 24.28 8.46 17.73
CA LYS A 128 25.66 7.98 17.79
C LYS A 128 25.88 7.17 16.52
N ALA A 129 27.07 7.25 15.92
CA ALA A 129 27.47 6.45 14.78
C ALA A 129 27.38 4.95 15.12
N GLY A 130 26.16 4.43 15.11
CA GLY A 130 25.78 3.05 15.28
C GLY A 130 25.62 2.48 13.88
N GLN A 131 26.06 1.24 13.72
CA GLN A 131 25.89 0.49 12.49
C GLN A 131 24.41 0.55 12.07
N SER A 132 24.13 0.90 10.80
CA SER A 132 22.75 0.94 10.30
C SER A 132 22.06 -0.41 10.52
N LEU A 133 20.75 -0.43 10.75
CA LEU A 133 19.99 -1.68 10.95
C LEU A 133 20.24 -2.70 9.82
N SER A 134 20.42 -2.21 8.59
CA SER A 134 20.79 -3.03 7.45
C SER A 134 22.18 -3.62 7.50
N PHE A 135 23.17 -2.89 8.03
CA PHE A 135 24.50 -3.43 8.26
C PHE A 135 24.45 -4.54 9.31
N ILE A 136 23.74 -4.30 10.42
CA ILE A 136 23.57 -5.31 11.48
C ILE A 136 22.86 -6.55 10.93
N ALA A 137 21.82 -6.38 10.11
CA ALA A 137 21.14 -7.48 9.44
C ALA A 137 22.07 -8.28 8.51
N LEU A 138 22.95 -7.62 7.77
CA LEU A 138 23.97 -8.28 6.94
C LEU A 138 24.98 -9.06 7.79
N THR A 139 25.38 -8.56 8.96
CA THR A 139 26.30 -9.33 9.83
C THR A 139 25.66 -10.62 10.35
N VAL A 140 24.34 -10.65 10.54
CA VAL A 140 23.60 -11.88 10.91
C VAL A 140 23.55 -12.87 9.75
N LEU A 141 23.47 -12.38 8.51
CA LEU A 141 23.59 -13.23 7.31
C LEU A 141 24.97 -13.89 7.20
N GLU A 142 26.04 -13.15 7.51
CA GLU A 142 27.41 -13.67 7.45
C GLU A 142 27.66 -14.76 8.51
N GLU A 143 27.06 -14.65 9.70
CA GLU A 143 27.17 -15.67 10.76
C GLU A 143 25.78 -15.99 11.39
N PRO A 144 24.97 -16.84 10.72
CA PRO A 144 23.59 -17.11 11.11
C PRO A 144 23.42 -17.75 12.50
N THR A 145 24.43 -18.48 12.95
CA THR A 145 24.42 -19.22 14.22
C THR A 145 24.90 -18.37 15.40
N SER A 146 25.40 -17.15 15.18
CA SER A 146 25.95 -16.31 16.23
C SER A 146 24.85 -15.64 17.05
N ASP A 147 24.68 -16.08 18.30
CA ASP A 147 23.72 -15.47 19.23
C ASP A 147 24.09 -14.02 19.57
N GLN A 148 25.38 -13.68 19.60
CA GLN A 148 25.83 -12.32 19.86
C GLN A 148 25.39 -11.34 18.75
N LYS A 149 25.44 -11.76 17.48
CA LYS A 149 24.98 -10.92 16.37
C LYS A 149 23.45 -10.83 16.34
N TRP A 150 22.77 -11.90 16.74
CA TRP A 150 21.32 -11.92 16.88
C TRP A 150 20.82 -10.96 17.96
N GLU A 151 21.44 -10.96 19.16
CA GLU A 151 21.10 -10.03 20.24
C GLU A 151 21.33 -8.57 19.81
N LYS A 152 22.43 -8.28 19.09
CA LYS A 152 22.66 -6.95 18.51
C LYS A 152 21.56 -6.52 17.54
N LEU A 153 21.01 -7.47 16.76
CA LEU A 153 19.90 -7.19 15.86
C LEU A 153 18.61 -6.91 16.64
N ILE A 154 18.33 -7.67 17.69
CA ILE A 154 17.18 -7.42 18.58
C ILE A 154 17.28 -6.01 19.20
N ASP A 155 18.44 -5.67 19.76
CA ASP A 155 18.69 -4.35 20.35
C ASP A 155 18.50 -3.23 19.32
N ALA A 156 19.02 -3.42 18.10
CA ALA A 156 18.86 -2.46 17.02
C ALA A 156 17.38 -2.32 16.59
N CYS A 157 16.61 -3.40 16.52
CA CYS A 157 15.18 -3.37 16.24
C CYS A 157 14.41 -2.62 17.35
N ASN A 158 14.73 -2.89 18.62
CA ASN A 158 14.11 -2.23 19.77
C ASN A 158 14.37 -0.72 19.80
N GLN A 159 15.55 -0.27 19.37
CA GLN A 159 15.90 1.15 19.26
C GLN A 159 15.18 1.85 18.09
N ASN A 160 14.73 1.11 17.08
CA ASN A 160 14.00 1.62 15.92
C ASN A 160 12.47 1.47 16.04
N ARG A 161 11.95 1.49 17.28
CA ARG A 161 10.52 1.26 17.58
C ARG A 161 9.57 2.34 17.09
N ASP A 162 10.04 3.53 16.72
CA ASP A 162 9.17 4.61 16.29
C ASP A 162 8.84 4.49 14.79
N PRO A 163 7.59 4.11 14.41
CA PRO A 163 7.21 3.95 13.01
C PRO A 163 7.02 5.30 12.28
N THR A 164 7.11 6.42 13.00
CA THR A 164 7.03 7.77 12.39
C THR A 164 8.38 8.28 11.93
N VAL A 165 9.46 7.75 12.51
CA VAL A 165 10.82 7.99 12.05
C VAL A 165 11.08 7.04 10.90
N PHE A 166 10.72 7.47 9.69
CA PHE A 166 11.24 6.86 8.46
C PHE A 166 12.75 7.10 8.42
N ASN A 167 13.49 6.26 9.13
CA ASN A 167 14.90 6.11 8.87
C ASN A 167 14.98 5.60 7.43
N PHE A 168 15.54 6.42 6.54
CA PHE A 168 15.85 6.00 5.17
C PHE A 168 16.96 4.95 5.23
N SER A 169 16.64 3.77 5.75
CA SER A 169 17.55 2.67 5.90
C SER A 169 17.85 2.10 4.52
N VAL A 170 19.14 1.97 4.21
CA VAL A 170 19.63 1.24 3.04
C VAL A 170 19.06 -0.17 3.13
N SER A 171 18.33 -0.65 2.13
CA SER A 171 17.80 -2.02 2.15
C SER A 171 18.92 -3.04 1.97
N VAL A 172 18.70 -4.27 2.44
CA VAL A 172 19.59 -5.40 2.15
C VAL A 172 19.52 -5.74 0.65
N PRO A 173 20.62 -6.19 0.00
CA PRO A 173 20.58 -6.60 -1.40
C PRO A 173 19.48 -7.63 -1.67
N LYS A 174 18.79 -7.51 -2.81
CA LYS A 174 17.60 -8.33 -3.12
C LYS A 174 17.85 -9.83 -2.94
N GLU A 175 19.02 -10.29 -3.35
CA GLU A 175 19.47 -11.69 -3.29
C GLU A 175 19.55 -12.22 -1.85
N ASP A 176 19.88 -11.35 -0.91
CA ASP A 176 20.09 -11.70 0.50
C ASP A 176 18.83 -11.55 1.36
N GLN A 177 17.80 -10.85 0.87
CA GLN A 177 16.58 -10.56 1.63
C GLN A 177 15.85 -11.84 2.06
N LEU A 178 15.67 -12.80 1.15
CA LEU A 178 15.00 -14.06 1.48
C LEU A 178 15.85 -14.91 2.44
N ALA A 179 17.17 -14.92 2.25
CA ALA A 179 18.09 -15.64 3.15
C ALA A 179 18.01 -15.09 4.58
N LEU A 180 17.94 -13.76 4.73
CA LEU A 180 17.81 -13.12 6.04
C LEU A 180 16.48 -13.52 6.70
N ILE A 181 15.38 -13.48 5.95
CA ILE A 181 14.08 -13.88 6.45
C ILE A 181 14.07 -15.35 6.86
N LYS A 182 14.71 -16.26 6.10
CA LYS A 182 14.85 -17.67 6.48
C LYS A 182 15.53 -17.83 7.84
N ILE A 183 16.61 -17.09 8.09
CA ILE A 183 17.30 -17.11 9.40
C ILE A 183 16.36 -16.64 10.52
N VAL A 184 15.65 -15.52 10.32
CA VAL A 184 14.70 -14.98 11.31
C VAL A 184 13.57 -15.97 11.59
N VAL A 185 13.05 -16.60 10.54
CA VAL A 185 12.00 -17.62 10.63
C VAL A 185 12.49 -18.88 11.34
N ASP A 186 13.69 -19.37 11.03
CA ASP A 186 14.29 -20.51 11.70
C ASP A 186 14.48 -20.23 13.20
N ARG A 187 14.89 -19.00 13.56
CA ARG A 187 14.96 -18.55 14.96
C ARG A 187 13.58 -18.53 15.60
N PHE A 188 12.56 -18.04 14.91
CA PHE A 188 11.17 -18.06 15.39
C PHE A 188 10.67 -19.49 15.65
N ILE A 189 10.92 -20.43 14.73
CA ILE A 189 10.53 -21.84 14.89
C ILE A 189 11.24 -22.47 16.10
N LYS A 190 12.55 -22.27 16.23
CA LYS A 190 13.37 -22.89 17.29
C LYS A 190 13.04 -22.36 18.68
N THR A 191 12.86 -21.05 18.81
CA THR A 191 12.75 -20.40 20.12
C THR A 191 11.30 -20.10 20.52
N LYS A 192 10.36 -20.11 19.57
CA LYS A 192 8.98 -19.57 19.73
C LYS A 192 8.96 -18.16 20.34
N ASN A 193 10.05 -17.40 20.19
CA ASN A 193 10.26 -16.14 20.87
C ASN A 193 9.50 -14.99 20.18
N LYS A 194 8.93 -14.09 20.98
CA LYS A 194 8.34 -12.82 20.54
C LYS A 194 9.37 -11.91 19.88
N ASP A 195 10.65 -12.02 20.25
CA ASP A 195 11.71 -11.19 19.67
C ASP A 195 11.93 -11.48 18.19
N ALA A 196 11.86 -12.75 17.77
CA ALA A 196 11.99 -13.11 16.36
C ALA A 196 10.82 -12.57 15.51
N LEU A 197 9.61 -12.58 16.06
CA LEU A 197 8.44 -11.94 15.44
C LEU A 197 8.63 -10.42 15.34
N HIS A 198 9.15 -9.79 16.41
CA HIS A 198 9.43 -8.37 16.41
C HIS A 198 10.46 -7.99 15.34
N VAL A 199 11.60 -8.69 15.31
CA VAL A 199 12.65 -8.50 14.29
C VAL A 199 12.06 -8.66 12.89
N PHE A 200 11.30 -9.73 12.65
CA PHE A 200 10.65 -9.98 11.36
C PHE A 200 9.81 -8.77 10.91
N LEU A 201 8.92 -8.27 11.76
CA LEU A 201 8.06 -7.13 11.45
C LEU A 201 8.86 -5.84 11.27
N THR A 202 9.84 -5.58 12.13
CA THR A 202 10.67 -4.36 12.04
C THR A 202 11.47 -4.33 10.74
N LEU A 203 12.00 -5.46 10.27
CA LEU A 203 12.71 -5.52 8.98
C LEU A 203 11.82 -5.13 7.80
N ILE A 204 10.52 -5.44 7.86
CA ILE A 204 9.53 -5.09 6.82
C ILE A 204 9.09 -3.64 6.96
N GLU A 205 8.77 -3.22 8.18
CA GLU A 205 8.27 -1.87 8.49
C GLU A 205 9.31 -0.80 8.17
N GLN A 206 10.57 -1.05 8.53
CA GLN A 206 11.73 -0.19 8.26
C GLN A 206 12.29 -0.38 6.84
N ARG A 207 11.62 -1.17 5.98
CA ARG A 207 11.98 -1.41 4.56
C ARG A 207 13.41 -1.95 4.36
N ILE A 208 13.95 -2.67 5.34
CA ILE A 208 15.19 -3.42 5.19
C ILE A 208 14.99 -4.55 4.17
N VAL A 209 13.79 -5.16 4.22
CA VAL A 209 13.25 -6.05 3.20
C VAL A 209 12.25 -5.29 2.35
N THR A 210 12.38 -5.38 1.04
CA THR A 210 11.60 -4.58 0.08
C THR A 210 10.50 -5.41 -0.59
N THR A 211 9.56 -4.72 -1.25
CA THR A 211 8.42 -5.35 -1.95
C THR A 211 8.84 -6.41 -2.97
N SER A 212 10.05 -6.31 -3.51
CA SER A 212 10.62 -7.29 -4.45
C SER A 212 10.77 -8.70 -3.89
N ALA A 213 10.83 -8.87 -2.56
CA ALA A 213 10.96 -10.17 -1.90
C ALA A 213 9.63 -10.66 -1.28
N PHE A 214 8.58 -9.84 -1.27
CA PHE A 214 7.34 -10.17 -0.57
C PHE A 214 6.63 -11.41 -1.13
N GLY A 215 6.65 -11.61 -2.45
CA GLY A 215 6.14 -12.83 -3.07
C GLY A 215 6.85 -14.08 -2.57
N ASP A 216 8.20 -14.07 -2.61
CA ASP A 216 9.02 -15.20 -2.16
C ASP A 216 8.86 -15.47 -0.65
N ILE A 217 8.72 -14.41 0.15
CA ILE A 217 8.48 -14.51 1.60
C ILE A 217 7.10 -15.14 1.86
N LEU A 218 6.05 -14.70 1.17
CA LEU A 218 4.72 -15.29 1.31
C LEU A 218 4.73 -16.78 0.96
N SER A 219 5.32 -17.13 -0.18
CA SER A 219 5.46 -18.54 -0.61
C SER A 219 6.22 -19.37 0.43
N TYR A 220 7.31 -18.85 0.98
CA TYR A 220 8.09 -19.53 2.01
C TYR A 220 7.31 -19.71 3.33
N LEU A 221 6.55 -18.70 3.77
CA LEU A 221 5.73 -18.80 4.97
C LEU A 221 4.59 -19.82 4.82
N ILE A 222 4.00 -19.91 3.62
CA ILE A 222 3.00 -20.92 3.27
C ILE A 222 3.62 -22.32 3.27
N GLU A 223 4.77 -22.49 2.61
CA GLU A 223 5.50 -23.78 2.54
C GLU A 223 5.86 -24.32 3.93
N LYS A 224 6.20 -23.43 4.88
CA LYS A 224 6.53 -23.78 6.26
C LYS A 224 5.34 -23.87 7.20
N ASP A 225 4.12 -23.66 6.71
CA ASP A 225 2.87 -23.67 7.50
C ASP A 225 2.90 -22.71 8.70
N LEU A 226 3.46 -21.51 8.52
CA LEU A 226 3.68 -20.53 9.59
C LEU A 226 2.57 -19.47 9.65
N TYR A 227 1.34 -19.90 9.92
CA TYR A 227 0.15 -19.04 9.87
C TYR A 227 0.27 -17.75 10.71
N LYS A 228 0.89 -17.80 11.90
CA LYS A 228 1.04 -16.62 12.77
C LYS A 228 1.92 -15.54 12.14
N LEU A 229 3.03 -15.94 11.52
CA LEU A 229 3.93 -15.03 10.82
C LEU A 229 3.28 -14.52 9.54
N LEU A 230 2.55 -15.38 8.83
CA LEU A 230 1.80 -15.00 7.64
C LEU A 230 0.78 -13.89 7.95
N ILE A 231 -0.03 -14.06 9.01
CA ILE A 231 -0.99 -13.05 9.44
C ILE A 231 -0.30 -11.75 9.85
N ALA A 232 0.79 -11.83 10.62
CA ALA A 232 1.56 -10.67 11.03
C ALA A 232 2.13 -9.91 9.81
N PHE A 233 2.64 -10.66 8.82
CA PHE A 233 3.13 -10.13 7.56
C PHE A 233 2.03 -9.42 6.77
N ILE A 234 0.89 -10.09 6.56
CA ILE A 234 -0.25 -9.55 5.83
C ILE A 234 -0.85 -8.34 6.54
N ARG A 235 -0.85 -8.28 7.88
CA ARG A 235 -1.40 -7.13 8.61
C ARG A 235 -0.43 -5.94 8.70
N SER A 236 0.87 -6.14 8.51
CA SER A 236 1.86 -5.06 8.56
C SER A 236 1.57 -3.99 7.50
N LYS A 237 1.55 -2.71 7.88
CA LYS A 237 1.18 -1.60 6.99
C LYS A 237 2.07 -1.46 5.76
N SER A 238 3.35 -1.83 5.88
CA SER A 238 4.34 -1.73 4.80
C SER A 238 4.22 -2.85 3.76
N THR A 239 3.47 -3.92 4.05
CA THR A 239 3.29 -5.05 3.14
C THR A 239 2.33 -4.73 2.00
N VAL A 240 2.73 -5.08 0.78
CA VAL A 240 1.90 -5.08 -0.42
C VAL A 240 1.80 -6.51 -0.92
N VAL A 241 0.58 -7.00 -1.14
CA VAL A 241 0.33 -8.35 -1.65
C VAL A 241 -0.02 -8.23 -3.13
N VAL A 242 0.79 -8.87 -3.99
CA VAL A 242 0.56 -8.91 -5.44
C VAL A 242 -0.54 -9.94 -5.75
N ASP A 243 -1.30 -9.75 -6.83
CA ASP A 243 -2.50 -10.55 -7.13
C ASP A 243 -2.23 -12.07 -7.20
N GLU A 244 -1.11 -12.51 -7.77
CA GLU A 244 -0.72 -13.93 -7.78
C GLU A 244 -0.52 -14.48 -6.36
N ALA A 245 0.26 -13.77 -5.54
CA ALA A 245 0.52 -14.13 -4.15
C ALA A 245 -0.77 -14.08 -3.30
N PHE A 246 -1.71 -13.18 -3.64
CA PHE A 246 -3.02 -13.11 -3.02
C PHE A 246 -3.77 -14.44 -3.18
N VAL A 247 -3.83 -14.97 -4.41
CA VAL A 247 -4.53 -16.24 -4.67
C VAL A 247 -3.85 -17.42 -3.97
N HIS A 248 -2.52 -17.44 -3.92
CA HIS A 248 -1.79 -18.46 -3.15
C HIS A 248 -2.09 -18.41 -1.65
N VAL A 249 -2.13 -17.22 -1.05
CA VAL A 249 -2.51 -17.05 0.36
C VAL A 249 -3.95 -17.47 0.59
N LEU A 250 -4.86 -17.15 -0.33
CA LEU A 250 -6.26 -17.54 -0.24
C LEU A 250 -6.44 -19.07 -0.30
N LYS A 251 -5.71 -19.72 -1.20
CA LYS A 251 -5.67 -21.19 -1.33
C LYS A 251 -5.10 -21.86 -0.08
N TYR A 252 -4.09 -21.25 0.53
CA TYR A 252 -3.59 -21.70 1.83
C TYR A 252 -4.65 -21.52 2.93
N ALA A 253 -5.33 -20.38 2.97
CA ALA A 253 -6.34 -20.06 4.00
C ALA A 253 -7.49 -21.07 4.05
N ILE A 254 -8.02 -21.52 2.90
CA ILE A 254 -9.10 -22.51 2.84
C ILE A 254 -8.68 -23.93 3.27
N GLY A 255 -7.38 -24.17 3.46
CA GLY A 255 -6.84 -25.41 4.02
C GLY A 255 -6.61 -25.37 5.54
N LEU A 256 -6.79 -24.22 6.18
CA LEU A 256 -6.59 -24.04 7.62
C LEU A 256 -7.83 -24.43 8.44
N LYS A 257 -7.71 -24.37 9.77
CA LYS A 257 -8.85 -24.46 10.69
C LYS A 257 -9.72 -23.22 10.55
N GLN A 258 -11.04 -23.35 10.75
CA GLN A 258 -12.03 -22.28 10.54
C GLN A 258 -11.62 -20.92 11.14
N ASP A 259 -11.27 -20.86 12.42
CA ASP A 259 -10.85 -19.60 13.09
C ASP A 259 -9.63 -18.95 12.41
N GLN A 260 -8.69 -19.77 11.92
CA GLN A 260 -7.48 -19.29 11.24
C GLN A 260 -7.78 -18.87 9.80
N THR A 261 -8.66 -19.60 9.12
CA THR A 261 -9.13 -19.28 7.77
C THR A 261 -9.76 -17.90 7.71
N GLU A 262 -10.69 -17.61 8.63
CA GLU A 262 -11.32 -16.30 8.73
C GLU A 262 -10.30 -15.20 9.02
N GLU A 263 -9.34 -15.47 9.91
CA GLU A 263 -8.33 -14.50 10.30
C GLU A 263 -7.40 -14.10 9.13
N VAL A 264 -6.94 -15.11 8.37
CA VAL A 264 -6.10 -14.90 7.17
C VAL A 264 -6.90 -14.20 6.08
N PHE A 265 -8.12 -14.69 5.79
CA PHE A 265 -9.00 -14.13 4.76
C PHE A 265 -9.30 -12.66 5.02
N PHE A 266 -9.72 -12.33 6.24
CA PHE A 266 -10.01 -10.95 6.61
C PHE A 266 -8.78 -10.05 6.53
N GLY A 267 -7.62 -10.53 6.99
CA GLY A 267 -6.35 -9.82 6.88
C GLY A 267 -5.98 -9.52 5.42
N LEU A 268 -6.21 -10.49 4.53
CA LEU A 268 -5.89 -10.40 3.11
C LEU A 268 -6.82 -9.43 2.38
N VAL A 269 -8.14 -9.52 2.57
CA VAL A 269 -9.11 -8.59 1.95
C VAL A 269 -8.90 -7.15 2.43
N SER A 270 -8.47 -6.97 3.68
CA SER A 270 -8.15 -5.66 4.24
C SER A 270 -6.98 -4.95 3.52
N LYS A 271 -6.11 -5.67 2.80
CA LYS A 271 -5.00 -5.08 2.05
C LYS A 271 -5.42 -4.37 0.76
N GLY A 272 -6.55 -4.74 0.21
CA GLY A 272 -6.99 -4.30 -1.12
C GLY A 272 -6.30 -5.07 -2.23
N PHE A 273 -6.98 -5.18 -3.37
CA PHE A 273 -6.55 -5.93 -4.54
C PHE A 273 -7.12 -5.27 -5.79
N THR A 274 -6.66 -5.69 -6.97
CA THR A 274 -7.24 -5.22 -8.24
C THR A 274 -8.10 -6.31 -8.86
N ALA A 275 -9.42 -6.10 -8.89
CA ALA A 275 -10.39 -7.10 -9.33
C ALA A 275 -10.08 -7.66 -10.74
N SER A 276 -9.64 -6.83 -11.69
CA SER A 276 -9.33 -7.27 -13.06
C SER A 276 -8.11 -8.20 -13.17
N PHE A 277 -7.07 -7.96 -12.38
CA PHE A 277 -5.87 -8.80 -12.38
C PHE A 277 -6.08 -10.10 -11.61
N LEU A 278 -6.84 -10.06 -10.51
CA LEU A 278 -7.22 -11.26 -9.76
C LEU A 278 -7.98 -12.28 -10.62
N ARG A 279 -8.83 -11.83 -11.54
CA ARG A 279 -9.64 -12.74 -12.37
C ARG A 279 -8.78 -13.76 -13.11
N LYS A 280 -7.70 -13.28 -13.73
CA LYS A 280 -6.75 -14.14 -14.44
C LYS A 280 -6.15 -15.19 -13.50
N HIS A 281 -5.67 -14.77 -12.33
CA HIS A 281 -5.04 -15.66 -11.38
C HIS A 281 -6.04 -16.64 -10.73
N PHE A 282 -7.29 -16.25 -10.53
CA PHE A 282 -8.34 -17.18 -10.10
C PHE A 282 -8.60 -18.27 -11.13
N ALA A 283 -8.70 -17.91 -12.41
CA ALA A 283 -8.92 -18.88 -13.48
C ALA A 283 -7.73 -19.85 -13.61
N GLU A 284 -6.49 -19.40 -13.38
CA GLU A 284 -5.28 -20.20 -13.52
C GLU A 284 -4.96 -21.08 -12.28
N LEU A 285 -5.17 -20.56 -11.07
CA LEU A 285 -4.62 -21.17 -9.84
C LEU A 285 -5.65 -21.89 -8.95
N LEU A 286 -6.94 -21.57 -9.11
CA LEU A 286 -8.00 -22.21 -8.32
C LEU A 286 -8.70 -23.33 -9.10
N THR A 287 -8.92 -24.44 -8.40
CA THR A 287 -9.86 -25.47 -8.80
C THR A 287 -11.29 -25.03 -8.49
N ALA A 288 -12.28 -25.71 -9.07
CA ALA A 288 -13.68 -25.34 -8.89
C ALA A 288 -14.15 -25.62 -7.45
N ALA A 289 -13.81 -26.77 -6.86
CA ALA A 289 -13.99 -27.04 -5.43
C ALA A 289 -13.36 -25.97 -4.51
N GLU A 290 -12.15 -25.48 -4.81
CA GLU A 290 -11.52 -24.41 -4.04
C GLU A 290 -12.27 -23.08 -4.18
N ALA A 291 -12.75 -22.75 -5.39
CA ALA A 291 -13.58 -21.57 -5.62
C ALA A 291 -14.89 -21.64 -4.82
N VAL A 292 -15.54 -22.80 -4.74
CA VAL A 292 -16.74 -23.00 -3.91
C VAL A 292 -16.44 -22.75 -2.43
N LYS A 293 -15.30 -23.22 -1.92
CA LYS A 293 -14.87 -22.95 -0.53
C LYS A 293 -14.65 -21.47 -0.26
N VAL A 294 -13.98 -20.76 -1.18
CA VAL A 294 -13.78 -19.30 -1.07
C VAL A 294 -15.12 -18.56 -1.12
N LEU A 295 -16.04 -18.99 -1.98
CA LEU A 295 -17.37 -18.40 -2.09
C LEU A 295 -18.14 -18.49 -0.76
N ASN A 296 -18.21 -19.68 -0.18
CA ASN A 296 -18.85 -19.89 1.13
C ASN A 296 -18.17 -19.07 2.23
N LEU A 297 -16.84 -19.08 2.30
CA LEU A 297 -16.07 -18.29 3.26
C LEU A 297 -16.39 -16.79 3.16
N GLY A 298 -16.48 -16.25 1.94
CA GLY A 298 -16.83 -14.84 1.74
C GLY A 298 -18.22 -14.51 2.25
N VAL A 299 -19.21 -15.38 2.02
CA VAL A 299 -20.57 -15.22 2.53
C VAL A 299 -20.60 -15.31 4.06
N ASP A 300 -19.92 -16.30 4.65
CA ASP A 300 -19.87 -16.48 6.11
C ASP A 300 -19.22 -15.27 6.81
N VAL A 301 -18.16 -14.70 6.23
CA VAL A 301 -17.51 -13.49 6.76
C VAL A 301 -18.40 -12.25 6.61
N LEU A 302 -19.14 -12.14 5.52
CA LEU A 302 -20.11 -11.05 5.32
C LEU A 302 -21.21 -11.10 6.38
N ASP A 303 -21.77 -12.28 6.65
CA ASP A 303 -22.76 -12.49 7.71
C ASP A 303 -22.20 -12.11 9.10
N ALA A 304 -20.94 -12.45 9.37
CA ALA A 304 -20.32 -12.23 10.68
C ALA A 304 -19.77 -10.80 10.92
N LYS A 305 -19.44 -10.04 9.86
CA LYS A 305 -18.69 -8.78 9.94
C LYS A 305 -19.39 -7.58 9.27
N ALA A 306 -20.72 -7.58 9.25
CA ALA A 306 -21.56 -6.56 8.60
C ALA A 306 -21.34 -5.09 9.03
N SER A 307 -20.47 -4.79 10.01
CA SER A 307 -20.22 -3.44 10.52
C SER A 307 -19.05 -2.68 9.86
N ASN A 308 -18.35 -3.26 8.88
CA ASN A 308 -17.21 -2.61 8.22
C ASN A 308 -17.42 -2.46 6.71
N ASP A 309 -18.07 -1.37 6.30
CA ASP A 309 -18.51 -1.10 4.94
C ASP A 309 -17.42 -1.32 3.87
N VAL A 310 -16.20 -0.83 4.11
CA VAL A 310 -15.08 -0.93 3.15
C VAL A 310 -14.63 -2.37 2.94
N VAL A 311 -14.67 -3.19 4.01
CA VAL A 311 -14.31 -4.60 3.89
C VAL A 311 -15.44 -5.38 3.22
N CYS A 312 -16.70 -5.08 3.54
CA CYS A 312 -17.86 -5.69 2.89
C CYS A 312 -17.86 -5.46 1.37
N GLU A 313 -17.64 -4.23 0.91
CA GLU A 313 -17.54 -3.89 -0.52
C GLU A 313 -16.45 -4.72 -1.21
N ARG A 314 -15.27 -4.81 -0.59
CA ARG A 314 -14.16 -5.61 -1.13
C ARG A 314 -14.46 -7.11 -1.14
N ILE A 315 -15.16 -7.66 -0.14
CA ILE A 315 -15.55 -9.06 -0.19
C ILE A 315 -16.51 -9.29 -1.36
N ILE A 316 -17.49 -8.41 -1.57
CA ILE A 316 -18.42 -8.51 -2.71
C ILE A 316 -17.66 -8.43 -4.04
N GLU A 317 -16.73 -7.48 -4.20
CA GLU A 317 -15.88 -7.39 -5.39
C GLU A 317 -15.05 -8.67 -5.62
N LEU A 318 -14.52 -9.26 -4.54
CA LEU A 318 -13.76 -10.51 -4.59
C LEU A 318 -14.63 -11.66 -5.10
N LEU A 319 -15.84 -11.80 -4.53
CA LEU A 319 -16.79 -12.86 -4.89
C LEU A 319 -17.27 -12.71 -6.34
N LEU A 320 -17.55 -11.49 -6.80
CA LEU A 320 -17.89 -11.22 -8.19
C LEU A 320 -16.75 -11.62 -9.13
N SER A 321 -15.50 -11.21 -8.83
CA SER A 321 -14.35 -11.62 -9.63
C SER A 321 -14.11 -13.12 -9.61
N LEU A 322 -14.38 -13.81 -8.49
CA LEU A 322 -14.25 -15.26 -8.38
C LEU A 322 -15.26 -15.99 -9.27
N ILE A 323 -16.54 -15.58 -9.22
CA ILE A 323 -17.63 -16.15 -10.02
C ILE A 323 -17.36 -15.90 -11.50
N ASP A 324 -17.05 -14.65 -11.89
CA ASP A 324 -16.76 -14.29 -13.28
C ASP A 324 -15.60 -15.10 -13.88
N SER A 325 -14.62 -15.52 -13.06
CA SER A 325 -13.42 -16.21 -13.53
C SER A 325 -13.54 -17.73 -13.54
N ASN A 326 -14.48 -18.29 -12.79
CA ASN A 326 -14.65 -19.73 -12.62
C ASN A 326 -16.03 -20.23 -13.06
N CYS A 327 -16.86 -19.38 -13.67
CA CYS A 327 -18.23 -19.72 -14.09
C CYS A 327 -18.30 -21.04 -14.86
N ASP A 328 -17.44 -21.22 -15.87
CA ASP A 328 -17.39 -22.43 -16.69
C ASP A 328 -17.07 -23.69 -15.89
N LYS A 329 -16.26 -23.56 -14.83
CA LYS A 329 -15.87 -24.69 -13.98
C LYS A 329 -16.93 -24.97 -12.91
N LEU A 330 -17.56 -23.93 -12.36
CA LEU A 330 -18.55 -24.04 -11.29
C LEU A 330 -19.83 -24.76 -11.74
N ILE A 331 -20.16 -24.73 -13.03
CA ILE A 331 -21.33 -25.44 -13.59
C ILE A 331 -21.26 -26.95 -13.31
N TRP A 332 -20.06 -27.51 -13.22
CA TRP A 332 -19.82 -28.94 -13.07
C TRP A 332 -19.55 -29.39 -11.62
N GLU A 333 -19.56 -28.47 -10.66
CA GLU A 333 -19.33 -28.77 -9.25
C GLU A 333 -20.66 -28.95 -8.49
N ASP A 334 -20.82 -30.09 -7.83
CA ASP A 334 -22.07 -30.47 -7.16
C ASP A 334 -22.45 -29.46 -6.05
N ASP A 335 -21.45 -28.99 -5.29
CA ASP A 335 -21.65 -28.04 -4.19
C ASP A 335 -21.79 -26.58 -4.64
N ALA A 336 -21.49 -26.27 -5.92
CA ALA A 336 -21.52 -24.91 -6.41
C ALA A 336 -22.93 -24.32 -6.43
N TYR A 337 -23.95 -25.13 -6.73
CA TYR A 337 -25.34 -24.68 -6.72
C TYR A 337 -25.77 -24.19 -5.34
N ALA A 338 -25.44 -24.94 -4.29
CA ALA A 338 -25.77 -24.58 -2.91
C ALA A 338 -25.06 -23.29 -2.48
N ALA A 339 -23.77 -23.17 -2.80
CA ALA A 339 -22.97 -21.97 -2.48
C ALA A 339 -23.48 -20.72 -3.23
N LEU A 340 -23.77 -20.84 -4.53
CA LEU A 340 -24.32 -19.74 -5.33
C LEU A 340 -25.72 -19.33 -4.85
N LYS A 341 -26.55 -20.29 -4.44
CA LYS A 341 -27.86 -20.01 -3.85
C LYS A 341 -27.72 -19.23 -2.54
N ARG A 342 -26.81 -19.64 -1.64
CA ARG A 342 -26.52 -18.89 -0.40
C ARG A 342 -26.06 -17.45 -0.70
N ALA A 343 -25.13 -17.29 -1.64
CA ALA A 343 -24.66 -15.97 -2.04
C ALA A 343 -25.79 -15.09 -2.62
N LYS A 344 -26.66 -15.67 -3.47
CA LYS A 344 -27.84 -15.00 -3.99
C LYS A 344 -28.79 -14.57 -2.87
N ASP A 345 -29.10 -15.46 -1.94
CA ASP A 345 -30.03 -15.18 -0.83
C ASP A 345 -29.48 -14.05 0.06
N TYR A 346 -28.17 -14.02 0.31
CA TYR A 346 -27.49 -12.91 1.00
C TYR A 346 -27.62 -11.58 0.26
N VAL A 347 -27.31 -11.55 -1.04
CA VAL A 347 -27.42 -10.33 -1.87
C VAL A 347 -28.86 -9.83 -1.94
N GLN A 348 -29.84 -10.74 -2.03
CA GLN A 348 -31.26 -10.38 -2.02
C GLN A 348 -31.66 -9.71 -0.70
N SER A 349 -31.24 -10.28 0.43
CA SER A 349 -31.46 -9.69 1.76
C SER A 349 -30.86 -8.28 1.87
N MET A 350 -29.62 -8.09 1.39
CA MET A 350 -28.96 -6.78 1.34
C MET A 350 -29.71 -5.77 0.46
N ALA A 351 -30.22 -6.20 -0.70
CA ALA A 351 -31.00 -5.36 -1.60
C ALA A 351 -32.35 -4.95 -0.99
N ASP A 352 -33.01 -5.87 -0.29
CA ASP A 352 -34.28 -5.61 0.41
C ASP A 352 -34.08 -4.63 1.56
N MET A 353 -33.02 -4.79 2.36
CA MET A 353 -32.64 -3.85 3.43
C MET A 353 -32.33 -2.46 2.87
N THR A 354 -31.56 -2.38 1.78
CA THR A 354 -31.23 -1.11 1.12
C THR A 354 -32.48 -0.41 0.59
N SER A 355 -33.40 -1.18 0.01
CA SER A 355 -34.68 -0.67 -0.49
C SER A 355 -35.57 -0.16 0.65
N ALA A 356 -35.64 -0.90 1.76
CA ALA A 356 -36.36 -0.49 2.96
C ALA A 356 -35.77 0.80 3.56
N PHE A 357 -34.44 0.89 3.66
CA PHE A 357 -33.76 2.09 4.15
C PHE A 357 -34.01 3.30 3.24
N THR A 358 -33.95 3.12 1.92
CA THR A 358 -34.23 4.19 0.95
C THR A 358 -35.67 4.69 1.07
N ARG A 359 -36.63 3.79 1.29
CA ARG A 359 -38.03 4.14 1.57
C ARG A 359 -38.20 4.89 2.88
N LEU A 360 -37.46 4.52 3.93
CA LEU A 360 -37.49 5.24 5.21
C LEU A 360 -36.88 6.63 5.08
N LEU A 361 -35.77 6.75 4.35
CA LEU A 361 -35.08 8.02 4.14
C LEU A 361 -35.91 8.99 3.30
N SER A 362 -36.63 8.50 2.28
CA SER A 362 -37.57 9.33 1.52
C SER A 362 -38.78 9.77 2.36
N LYS A 363 -39.35 8.88 3.19
CA LYS A 363 -40.39 9.24 4.16
C LYS A 363 -39.91 10.29 5.16
N ASN A 364 -38.71 10.13 5.72
CA ASN A 364 -38.16 11.08 6.68
C ASN A 364 -37.92 12.46 6.04
N LYS A 365 -37.38 12.50 4.81
CA LYS A 365 -37.25 13.75 4.05
C LYS A 365 -38.60 14.45 3.83
N ALA A 366 -39.63 13.69 3.46
CA ALA A 366 -40.98 14.22 3.31
C ALA A 366 -41.55 14.77 4.63
N LEU A 367 -41.27 14.11 5.76
CA LEU A 367 -41.67 14.57 7.10
C LEU A 367 -40.91 15.83 7.54
N SER A 368 -39.60 15.93 7.23
CA SER A 368 -38.78 17.10 7.56
C SER A 368 -39.06 18.34 6.70
N GLN A 369 -39.79 18.18 5.59
CA GLN A 369 -40.21 19.27 4.71
C GLN A 369 -41.63 19.75 5.04
N LEU A 370 -42.31 19.15 6.02
CA LEU A 370 -43.53 19.71 6.56
C LEU A 370 -43.18 21.02 7.30
N PRO A 371 -43.90 22.12 7.05
CA PRO A 371 -43.69 23.34 7.82
C PRO A 371 -43.94 23.03 9.30
N ASP A 372 -43.05 23.57 10.15
CA ASP A 372 -43.13 23.45 11.60
C ASP A 372 -44.47 24.04 12.07
N LEU A 373 -45.49 23.19 12.20
CA LEU A 373 -46.74 23.55 12.85
C LEU A 373 -46.41 23.57 14.32
N GLY A 374 -45.96 24.75 14.77
CA GLY A 374 -45.54 25.02 16.13
C GLY A 374 -46.46 24.35 17.15
N ALA A 375 -45.83 23.71 18.13
CA ALA A 375 -46.49 23.14 19.30
C ALA A 375 -47.55 24.11 19.84
N GLY A 376 -48.83 23.77 19.73
CA GLY A 376 -49.87 24.66 20.24
C GLY A 376 -51.34 24.36 19.98
N ALA A 377 -51.72 23.29 19.27
CA ALA A 377 -53.14 22.95 19.17
C ALA A 377 -53.37 21.45 19.19
N GLU A 378 -53.82 20.95 20.35
CA GLU A 378 -54.54 19.68 20.44
C GLU A 378 -55.72 19.75 19.47
N THR A 379 -55.62 19.02 18.36
CA THR A 379 -56.72 18.83 17.43
C THR A 379 -56.79 17.35 17.09
N ASP A 380 -57.90 16.72 17.47
CA ASP A 380 -58.10 15.26 17.39
C ASP A 380 -58.26 14.72 15.96
N TYR A 381 -58.29 15.58 14.94
CA TYR A 381 -58.31 15.16 13.54
C TYR A 381 -57.77 16.25 12.60
N VAL A 382 -56.99 15.79 11.62
CA VAL A 382 -56.43 16.61 10.53
C VAL A 382 -57.16 16.26 9.22
N ILE A 383 -57.83 17.23 8.59
CA ILE A 383 -58.41 17.05 7.25
C ILE A 383 -57.27 17.18 6.22
N GLN A 384 -56.84 16.05 5.65
CA GLN A 384 -55.63 15.96 4.82
C GLN A 384 -55.80 16.32 3.33
N LYS A 385 -57.03 16.57 2.85
CA LYS A 385 -57.24 17.00 1.45
C LYS A 385 -58.67 17.50 1.23
N VAL A 386 -58.81 18.77 0.85
CA VAL A 386 -60.06 19.30 0.26
C VAL A 386 -59.75 19.61 -1.19
N ALA A 387 -60.39 18.89 -2.12
CA ALA A 387 -60.28 19.14 -3.55
C ALA A 387 -61.58 19.79 -4.04
N PHE A 388 -61.48 21.01 -4.59
CA PHE A 388 -62.60 21.64 -5.28
C PHE A 388 -62.56 21.26 -6.76
N THR A 389 -63.59 20.58 -7.22
CA THR A 389 -63.83 20.34 -8.65
C THR A 389 -64.76 21.41 -9.18
N LYS A 390 -64.34 22.11 -10.25
CA LYS A 390 -65.14 23.11 -10.94
C LYS A 390 -66.14 22.35 -11.85
N THR A 391 -67.41 22.31 -11.49
CA THR A 391 -68.47 21.86 -12.40
C THR A 391 -68.65 22.91 -13.49
N THR A 392 -68.14 22.64 -14.69
CA THR A 392 -68.59 23.31 -15.90
C THR A 392 -69.95 22.74 -16.28
N GLU A 393 -71.01 23.32 -15.73
CA GLU A 393 -72.33 23.25 -16.36
C GLU A 393 -72.35 24.31 -17.47
N SER A 394 -72.44 23.83 -18.70
CA SER A 394 -72.78 24.64 -19.88
C SER A 394 -74.24 25.05 -19.80
N PHE A 395 -74.52 26.36 -19.79
CA PHE A 395 -75.78 26.92 -20.23
C PHE A 395 -75.63 27.49 -21.65
#